data_AF-A0A960MWH2-F1
#
_entry.id   AF-A0A960MWH2-F1
#
_cell.length_a   1.000
_cell.length_b   1.000
_cell.length_c   1.000
_cell.angle_alpha   90.00
_cell.angle_beta   90.00
_cell.angle_gamma   90.00
#
_symmetry.space_group_name_H-M   'P 1'
#
loop_
_entity.id
_entity.type
_entity.pdbx_description
1 polymer ?
#
loop_
_entity_poly.entity_id
_entity_poly.type
_entity_poly.pdbx_seq_one_letter_code
_entity_poly.pdbx_strand_id
1 'polypeptide(L)'
;MASRLRQATANKEEEATLDMSPMIDMVFLLLIFFIVNATAIIVKTDPDVEPPIAKNSKRQEEKGGRIVVNVRDDGTFTTEQLVILKDDADIQDYVEKEKDKWLGLAEKPKLHLRGDKDAVFRHSRTAVR
;
A
#
# COMPACT_ATOMS: atom_id res chain seq x y z
N MET A 1 -2.07 52.51 -46.06
CA MET A 1 -2.63 51.38 -45.28
C MET A 1 -1.58 50.39 -44.76
N ALA A 2 -0.42 50.20 -45.41
CA ALA A 2 0.60 49.22 -44.99
C ALA A 2 1.31 49.52 -43.64
N SER A 3 1.37 50.78 -43.20
CA SER A 3 2.03 51.17 -41.94
C SER A 3 1.27 50.71 -40.69
N ARG A 4 -0.07 50.72 -40.73
CA ARG A 4 -0.91 50.28 -39.58
C ARG A 4 -0.87 48.77 -39.35
N LEU A 5 -0.67 47.99 -40.42
CA LEU A 5 -0.53 46.53 -40.34
C LEU A 5 0.79 46.10 -39.70
N ARG A 6 1.89 46.82 -39.98
CA ARG A 6 3.20 46.57 -39.32
C ARG A 6 3.18 46.93 -37.84
N GLN A 7 2.45 47.97 -37.44
CA GLN A 7 2.33 48.38 -36.04
C GLN A 7 1.51 47.39 -35.20
N ALA A 8 0.48 46.77 -35.80
CA ALA A 8 -0.31 45.73 -35.13
C ALA A 8 0.45 44.41 -34.90
N THR A 9 1.43 44.08 -35.75
CA THR A 9 2.29 42.90 -35.56
C THR A 9 3.41 43.14 -34.54
N ALA A 10 3.96 44.36 -34.45
CA ALA A 10 5.01 44.68 -33.48
C ALA A 10 4.50 44.64 -32.02
N ASN A 11 3.29 45.15 -31.75
CA ASN A 11 2.69 45.10 -30.40
C ASN A 11 2.40 43.67 -29.92
N LYS A 12 2.24 42.71 -30.83
CA LYS A 12 1.93 41.31 -30.48
C LYS A 12 3.17 40.52 -30.03
N GLU A 13 4.36 41.00 -30.37
CA GLU A 13 5.63 40.43 -29.91
C GLU A 13 6.04 40.97 -28.53
N GLU A 14 5.68 42.22 -28.19
CA GLU A 14 5.90 42.81 -26.86
C GLU A 14 4.93 42.26 -25.79
N GLU A 15 3.70 41.88 -26.15
CA GLU A 15 2.73 41.25 -25.22
C GLU A 15 3.13 39.83 -24.76
N ALA A 16 4.19 39.26 -25.34
CA ALA A 16 4.67 37.91 -25.02
C ALA A 16 6.02 37.89 -24.29
N THR A 17 6.53 39.04 -23.82
CA THR A 17 7.60 39.04 -22.80
C THR A 17 6.94 38.79 -21.45
N LEU A 18 6.64 37.53 -21.19
CA LEU A 18 6.11 37.07 -19.92
C LEU A 18 7.15 37.37 -18.83
N ASP A 19 6.85 38.30 -17.93
CA ASP A 19 7.72 38.60 -16.80
C ASP A 19 7.84 37.33 -15.93
N MET A 20 9.05 36.76 -15.92
CA MET A 20 9.34 35.54 -15.17
C MET A 20 9.52 35.83 -13.68
N SER A 21 9.80 37.07 -13.29
CA SER A 21 10.06 37.45 -11.89
C SER A 21 8.86 37.18 -10.97
N PRO A 22 7.61 37.54 -11.32
CA PRO A 22 6.44 37.16 -10.52
C PRO A 22 6.19 35.64 -10.48
N MET A 23 6.50 34.92 -11.56
CA MET A 23 6.30 33.46 -11.60
C MET A 23 7.28 32.72 -10.70
N ILE A 24 8.54 33.15 -10.68
CA ILE A 24 9.57 32.59 -9.80
C ILE A 24 9.20 32.81 -8.34
N ASP A 25 8.67 33.98 -7.98
CA ASP A 25 8.25 34.27 -6.60
C ASP A 25 7.11 33.35 -6.14
N MET A 26 6.09 33.14 -6.99
CA MET A 26 4.99 32.22 -6.68
C MET A 26 5.48 30.77 -6.47
N VAL A 27 6.41 30.29 -7.31
CA VAL A 27 6.99 28.95 -7.15
C VAL A 27 7.89 28.89 -5.90
N PHE A 28 8.66 29.93 -5.62
CA PHE A 28 9.55 30.00 -4.46
C PHE A 28 8.77 29.97 -3.14
N LEU A 29 7.68 30.75 -3.05
CA LEU A 29 6.77 30.72 -1.91
C LEU A 29 6.13 29.35 -1.71
N LEU A 30 5.73 28.67 -2.80
CA LEU A 30 5.20 27.31 -2.73
C LEU A 30 6.25 26.31 -2.23
N LEU A 31 7.50 26.39 -2.70
CA LEU A 31 8.57 25.49 -2.25
C LEU A 31 8.88 25.67 -0.76
N ILE A 32 8.98 26.91 -0.27
CA ILE A 32 9.19 27.18 1.16
C ILE A 32 8.01 26.63 1.97
N PHE A 33 6.77 26.86 1.52
CA PHE A 33 5.58 26.32 2.17
C PHE A 33 5.63 24.79 2.27
N PHE A 34 5.95 24.09 1.19
CA PHE A 34 6.05 22.62 1.21
C PHE A 34 7.20 22.12 2.09
N ILE A 35 8.37 22.76 2.06
CA ILE A 35 9.52 22.36 2.91
C ILE A 35 9.16 22.51 4.39
N VAL A 36 8.57 23.65 4.78
CA VAL A 36 8.15 23.91 6.16
C VAL A 36 7.09 22.90 6.60
N ASN A 37 6.06 22.66 5.78
CA ASN A 37 5.01 21.70 6.11
C ASN A 37 5.48 20.24 6.07
N ALA A 38 6.42 19.87 5.20
CA ALA A 38 6.97 18.51 5.13
C ALA A 38 7.70 18.13 6.43
N THR A 39 8.41 19.07 7.05
CA THR A 39 9.06 18.83 8.35
C THR A 39 8.08 18.76 9.53
N ALA A 40 6.87 19.30 9.40
CA ALA A 40 5.83 19.23 10.43
C ALA A 40 5.20 17.82 10.54
N ILE A 41 5.28 17.00 9.48
CA ILE A 41 4.81 15.60 9.46
C ILE A 41 5.95 14.64 9.81
N ILE A 42 6.89 15.06 10.65
CA ILE A 42 7.74 14.12 11.35
C ILE A 42 6.91 13.72 12.57
N VAL A 43 6.18 12.61 12.44
CA VAL A 43 5.64 11.90 13.60
C VAL A 43 6.82 11.75 14.55
N LYS A 44 6.78 12.49 15.66
CA LYS A 44 7.79 12.38 16.71
C LYS A 44 7.63 10.97 17.27
N THR A 45 8.39 10.03 16.72
CA THR A 45 8.66 8.77 17.40
C THR A 45 9.40 9.16 18.65
N ASP A 46 8.70 9.12 19.77
CA ASP A 46 9.28 9.32 21.08
C ASP A 46 10.48 8.37 21.21
N PRO A 47 11.71 8.88 21.37
CA PRO A 47 12.90 8.04 21.45
C PRO A 47 12.89 7.11 22.66
N ASP A 48 12.04 7.37 23.67
CA ASP A 48 11.86 6.50 24.85
C ASP A 48 10.81 5.40 24.62
N VAL A 49 10.13 5.39 23.47
CA VAL A 49 9.13 4.38 23.12
C VAL A 49 9.73 3.35 22.18
N GLU A 50 10.09 2.19 22.73
CA GLU A 50 10.37 0.99 21.94
C GLU A 50 9.05 0.36 21.50
N PRO A 51 8.68 0.41 20.20
CA PRO A 51 7.47 -0.26 19.74
C PRO A 51 7.65 -1.77 19.93
N PRO A 52 6.62 -2.49 20.41
CA PRO A 52 6.72 -3.92 20.66
C PRO A 52 7.01 -4.66 19.35
N ILE A 53 8.25 -5.17 19.22
CA ILE A 53 8.66 -6.01 18.10
C ILE A 53 8.16 -7.42 18.39
N ALA A 54 7.28 -7.97 17.54
CA ALA A 54 6.80 -9.33 17.74
C ALA A 54 7.99 -10.31 17.65
N LYS A 55 8.18 -11.14 18.69
CA LYS A 55 9.32 -12.07 18.81
C LYS A 55 9.49 -13.03 17.63
N ASN A 56 8.42 -13.30 16.88
CA ASN A 56 8.40 -14.15 15.68
C ASN A 56 8.36 -13.35 14.36
N SER A 57 8.53 -12.03 14.41
CA SER A 57 8.51 -11.17 13.23
C SER A 57 9.80 -11.33 12.44
N LYS A 58 9.84 -12.30 11.53
CA LYS A 58 10.84 -12.32 10.47
C LYS A 58 10.45 -11.30 9.40
N ARG A 59 11.41 -10.49 8.96
CA ARG A 59 11.23 -9.63 7.78
C ARG A 59 10.87 -10.53 6.61
N GLN A 60 9.69 -10.32 6.02
CA GLN A 60 9.17 -11.20 4.98
C GLN A 60 10.00 -10.99 3.70
N GLU A 61 10.86 -11.96 3.36
CA GLU A 61 11.80 -11.86 2.23
C GLU A 61 11.11 -11.95 0.87
N GLU A 62 9.95 -12.59 0.79
CA GLU A 62 9.15 -12.71 -0.43
C GLU A 62 7.69 -12.33 -0.15
N LYS A 63 7.20 -11.32 -0.88
CA LYS A 63 5.79 -10.88 -0.84
C LYS A 63 4.87 -11.78 -1.68
N GLY A 64 5.43 -12.57 -2.60
CA GLY A 64 4.70 -13.44 -3.53
C GLY A 64 4.14 -14.71 -2.87
N GLY A 65 3.05 -15.24 -3.43
CA GLY A 65 2.56 -16.58 -3.11
C GLY A 65 1.80 -16.74 -1.80
N ARG A 66 1.44 -15.66 -1.09
CA ARG A 66 0.83 -15.75 0.24
C ARG A 66 -0.64 -16.13 0.16
N ILE A 67 -1.00 -17.30 0.67
CA ILE A 67 -2.38 -17.75 0.88
C ILE A 67 -2.67 -17.66 2.37
N VAL A 68 -3.66 -16.89 2.81
CA VAL A 68 -3.94 -16.68 4.25
C VAL A 68 -5.25 -17.33 4.63
N VAL A 69 -5.22 -18.16 5.67
CA VAL A 69 -6.41 -18.68 6.33
C VAL A 69 -6.37 -18.29 7.80
N ASN A 70 -7.40 -17.60 8.25
CA ASN A 70 -7.57 -17.16 9.62
C ASN A 70 -8.47 -18.15 10.38
N VAL A 71 -8.10 -18.50 11.60
CA VAL A 71 -8.86 -19.37 12.50
C VAL A 71 -9.33 -18.52 13.67
N ARG A 72 -10.64 -18.41 13.84
CA ARG A 72 -11.25 -17.67 14.96
C ARG A 72 -11.42 -18.56 16.19
N ASP A 73 -11.71 -17.93 17.32
CA ASP A 73 -11.99 -18.56 18.60
C ASP A 73 -13.24 -19.47 18.56
N ASP A 74 -14.23 -19.09 17.75
CA ASP A 74 -15.45 -19.86 17.48
C ASP A 74 -15.24 -21.09 16.57
N GLY A 75 -14.00 -21.32 16.11
CA GLY A 75 -13.65 -22.42 15.22
C GLY A 75 -14.01 -22.18 13.75
N THR A 76 -14.46 -20.98 13.39
CA THR A 76 -14.69 -20.63 12.00
C THR A 76 -13.39 -20.29 11.29
N PHE A 77 -13.30 -20.69 10.03
CA PHE A 77 -12.18 -20.35 9.15
C PHE A 77 -12.59 -19.16 8.28
N THR A 78 -11.70 -18.19 8.13
CA THR A 78 -11.95 -17.04 7.25
C THR A 78 -10.77 -16.74 6.34
N THR A 79 -11.03 -16.22 5.15
CA THR A 79 -9.97 -15.76 4.24
C THR A 79 -9.38 -14.41 4.70
N GLU A 80 -8.36 -13.92 3.99
CA GLU A 80 -7.85 -12.54 4.21
C GLU A 80 -8.95 -11.48 4.04
N GLN A 81 -9.94 -11.73 3.18
CA GLN A 81 -11.09 -10.84 2.97
C GLN A 81 -12.26 -11.08 3.93
N LEU A 82 -12.05 -11.84 5.02
CA LEU A 82 -13.08 -12.16 6.03
C LEU A 82 -14.26 -13.00 5.49
N VAL A 83 -14.08 -13.72 4.38
CA VAL A 83 -15.09 -14.66 3.88
C VAL A 83 -15.07 -15.92 4.73
N ILE A 84 -16.23 -16.34 5.24
CA ILE A 84 -16.36 -17.54 6.09
C ILE A 84 -16.30 -18.80 5.23
N LEU A 85 -15.37 -19.69 5.59
CA LEU A 85 -15.24 -21.05 5.08
C LEU A 85 -15.86 -21.97 6.14
N LYS A 86 -16.92 -22.69 5.77
CA LYS A 86 -17.75 -23.42 6.75
C LYS A 86 -17.26 -24.84 6.96
N ASP A 87 -16.82 -25.47 5.87
CA ASP A 87 -16.42 -26.88 5.86
C ASP A 87 -14.97 -27.06 5.40
N ASP A 88 -14.36 -28.20 5.74
CA ASP A 88 -13.02 -28.58 5.31
C ASP A 88 -12.88 -28.58 3.78
N ALA A 89 -13.97 -28.90 3.07
CA ALA A 89 -14.04 -28.85 1.61
C ALA A 89 -13.89 -27.42 1.07
N ASP A 90 -14.50 -26.41 1.71
CA ASP A 90 -14.39 -25.01 1.30
C ASP A 90 -12.94 -24.50 1.46
N ILE A 91 -12.25 -24.96 2.49
CA ILE A 91 -10.85 -24.61 2.76
C ILE A 91 -9.95 -25.24 1.69
N GLN A 92 -10.16 -26.52 1.37
CA GLN A 92 -9.41 -27.21 0.31
C GLN A 92 -9.62 -26.53 -1.04
N ASP A 93 -10.87 -26.27 -1.42
CA ASP A 93 -11.22 -25.57 -2.66
C ASP A 93 -10.58 -24.18 -2.75
N TYR A 94 -10.58 -23.43 -1.65
CA TYR A 94 -9.97 -22.10 -1.61
C TYR A 94 -8.45 -22.18 -1.76
N VAL A 95 -7.80 -23.07 -1.00
CA VAL A 95 -6.34 -23.24 -1.06
C VAL A 95 -5.90 -23.77 -2.42
N GLU A 96 -6.63 -24.68 -3.03
CA GLU A 96 -6.32 -25.22 -4.37
C GLU A 96 -6.46 -24.16 -5.46
N LYS A 97 -7.55 -23.38 -5.46
CA LYS A 97 -7.74 -22.26 -6.40
C LYS A 97 -6.63 -21.22 -6.29
N GLU A 98 -6.25 -20.85 -5.06
CA GLU A 98 -5.19 -19.87 -4.85
C GLU A 98 -3.81 -20.45 -5.20
N LYS A 99 -3.56 -21.72 -4.86
CA LYS A 99 -2.33 -22.42 -5.24
C LYS A 99 -2.13 -22.45 -6.76
N ASP A 100 -3.16 -22.77 -7.53
CA ASP A 100 -3.08 -22.81 -8.98
C ASP A 100 -2.81 -21.44 -9.60
N LYS A 101 -3.42 -20.37 -9.04
CA LYS A 101 -3.12 -18.99 -9.46
C LYS A 101 -1.67 -18.63 -9.23
N TRP A 102 -1.13 -18.94 -8.05
CA TRP A 102 0.26 -18.62 -7.71
C TRP A 102 1.27 -19.47 -8.50
N LEU A 103 0.96 -20.75 -8.73
CA LEU A 103 1.75 -21.62 -9.61
C LEU A 103 1.76 -21.11 -11.06
N GLY A 104 0.63 -20.60 -11.57
CA GLY A 104 0.55 -19.97 -12.89
C GLY A 104 1.37 -18.70 -13.03
N LEU A 105 1.68 -18.02 -11.92
CA LEU A 105 2.53 -16.84 -11.85
C LEU A 105 4.01 -17.18 -11.57
N ALA A 106 4.38 -18.47 -11.60
CA ALA A 106 5.71 -18.99 -11.26
C ALA A 106 6.19 -18.64 -9.83
N GLU A 107 5.25 -18.29 -8.95
CA GLU A 107 5.50 -17.98 -7.53
C GLU A 107 5.25 -19.22 -6.67
N LYS A 108 6.07 -19.44 -5.65
CA LYS A 108 5.89 -20.58 -4.74
C LYS A 108 4.75 -20.27 -3.76
N PRO A 109 3.62 -21.00 -3.80
CA PRO A 109 2.53 -20.76 -2.85
C PRO A 109 2.96 -21.13 -1.43
N LYS A 110 2.66 -20.25 -0.48
CA LYS A 110 2.93 -20.40 0.95
C LYS A 110 1.63 -20.19 1.72
N LEU A 111 1.17 -21.24 2.40
CA LEU A 111 0.00 -21.16 3.27
C LEU A 111 0.38 -20.54 4.63
N HIS A 112 -0.30 -19.45 4.98
CA HIS A 112 -0.15 -18.73 6.24
C HIS A 112 -1.42 -18.92 7.07
N LEU A 113 -1.31 -19.73 8.13
CA LEU A 113 -2.37 -19.89 9.12
C LEU A 113 -2.21 -18.82 10.20
N ARG A 114 -3.26 -18.01 10.43
CA ARG A 114 -3.31 -17.04 11.54
C ARG A 114 -4.42 -17.48 12.50
N GLY A 115 -4.07 -17.81 13.73
CA GLY A 115 -5.06 -18.17 14.76
C GLY A 115 -5.24 -17.04 15.76
N ASP A 116 -6.46 -16.91 16.29
CA ASP A 116 -6.68 -16.17 17.53
C ASP A 116 -5.83 -16.78 18.67
N LYS A 117 -5.35 -15.93 19.59
CA LYS A 117 -4.54 -16.33 20.75
C LYS A 117 -5.30 -17.30 21.66
N ASP A 118 -6.63 -17.15 21.72
CA ASP A 118 -7.52 -17.97 22.53
C ASP A 118 -8.14 -19.15 21.75
N ALA A 119 -7.82 -19.28 20.45
CA ALA A 119 -8.07 -20.49 19.67
C ALA A 119 -7.05 -21.58 20.06
N VAL A 120 -7.11 -21.98 21.34
CA VAL A 120 -6.24 -22.94 22.00
C VAL A 120 -6.35 -24.29 21.32
N PHE A 121 -5.34 -24.63 20.51
CA PHE A 121 -4.68 -25.94 20.39
C PHE A 121 -5.54 -27.22 20.18
N ARG A 122 -6.86 -27.13 19.96
CA ARG A 122 -7.73 -28.29 19.68
C ARG A 122 -7.86 -28.57 18.19
N HIS A 123 -7.92 -27.53 17.36
CA HIS A 123 -8.21 -27.66 15.92
C HIS A 123 -6.95 -27.61 15.03
N SER A 124 -5.80 -27.22 15.59
CA SER A 124 -4.52 -27.12 14.86
C SER A 124 -4.05 -28.48 14.30
N ARG A 125 -4.55 -29.60 14.82
CA ARG A 125 -4.19 -30.96 14.38
C ARG A 125 -5.02 -31.44 13.18
N THR A 126 -6.16 -30.82 12.90
CA THR A 126 -7.00 -31.17 11.74
C THR A 126 -6.44 -30.56 10.46
N ALA A 127 -5.85 -29.37 10.54
CA ALA A 127 -5.27 -28.66 9.39
C ALA A 127 -3.90 -29.19 8.91
N VAL A 128 -3.30 -30.15 9.61
CA VAL A 128 -1.96 -30.72 9.29
C VAL A 128 -2.07 -32.15 8.76
N ARG A 129 -3.29 -32.61 8.44
CA ARG A 129 -3.52 -33.95 7.91
C ARG A 129 -3.77 -33.94 6.41
#